data_AF-A0A7L8UK31-F1
#
_entry.id   AF-A0A7L8UK31-F1
#
_cell.length_a   1.000
_cell.length_b   1.000
_cell.length_c   1.000
_cell.angle_alpha   90.00
_cell.angle_beta   90.00
_cell.angle_gamma   90.00
#
_symmetry.space_group_name_H-M   'P 1'
#
loop_
_entity.id
_entity.type
_entity.pdbx_description
1 polymer ?
#
loop_
_entity_poly.entity_id
_entity_poly.type
_entity_poly.pdbx_seq_one_letter_code
_entity_poly.pdbx_strand_id
1 'polypeptide(L)'
;MKAFKLENEPKIETGFKTPDHYFDDLSAKVLQQITEREVKVIPLYKRKKVLSLVAAAAIVITMMIPVINNYNATSKELDEATLESYLSYQSNLNQYDLAKELDTKDIEKLGKSVALEQETLEDILSSNPNIENLISE
;
A
#
# COMPACT_ATOMS: atom_id res chain seq x y z
N MET A 1 85.98 -32.49 -51.70
CA MET A 1 85.28 -32.07 -50.45
C MET A 1 85.80 -32.92 -49.31
N LYS A 2 86.05 -32.34 -48.12
CA LYS A 2 86.48 -33.12 -46.95
C LYS A 2 85.27 -33.86 -46.36
N ALA A 3 85.46 -35.09 -45.88
CA ALA A 3 84.41 -35.89 -45.26
C ALA A 3 83.99 -35.26 -43.92
N PHE A 4 82.70 -34.92 -43.80
CA PHE A 4 82.09 -34.38 -42.59
C PHE A 4 81.81 -35.54 -41.63
N LYS A 5 82.59 -35.65 -40.55
CA LYS A 5 82.46 -36.72 -39.54
C LYS A 5 81.72 -36.16 -38.31
N LEU A 6 80.46 -36.56 -38.12
CA LEU A 6 79.60 -36.04 -37.04
C LEU A 6 79.92 -36.66 -35.66
N GLU A 7 80.56 -37.82 -35.62
CA GLU A 7 80.77 -38.58 -34.38
C GLU A 7 81.83 -38.02 -33.41
N ASN A 8 82.71 -37.11 -33.83
CA ASN A 8 83.88 -36.69 -33.04
C ASN A 8 83.91 -35.20 -32.65
N GLU A 9 82.86 -34.44 -32.92
CA GLU A 9 82.76 -33.01 -32.55
C GLU A 9 81.90 -32.84 -31.26
N PRO A 10 82.25 -31.92 -30.35
CA PRO A 10 81.45 -31.68 -29.16
C PRO A 10 80.05 -31.19 -29.56
N LYS A 11 79.01 -31.91 -29.12
CA LYS A 11 77.61 -31.54 -29.38
C LYS A 11 77.33 -30.16 -28.80
N ILE A 12 76.82 -29.25 -29.65
CA ILE A 12 76.36 -27.93 -29.20
C ILE A 12 75.16 -28.15 -28.27
N GLU A 13 75.30 -27.72 -27.02
CA GLU A 13 74.21 -27.76 -26.05
C GLU A 13 73.07 -26.84 -26.52
N THR A 14 71.84 -27.34 -26.52
CA THR A 14 70.69 -26.54 -26.92
C THR A 14 70.43 -25.45 -25.88
N GLY A 15 70.29 -24.19 -26.31
CA GLY A 15 69.99 -23.06 -25.41
C GLY A 15 68.57 -23.09 -24.81
N PHE A 16 67.74 -24.06 -25.22
CA PHE A 16 66.37 -24.25 -24.75
C PHE A 16 66.34 -25.35 -23.67
N LYS A 17 66.94 -25.08 -22.52
CA LYS A 17 66.77 -25.90 -21.32
C LYS A 17 65.78 -25.22 -20.39
N THR A 18 64.75 -25.95 -19.95
CA THR A 18 63.86 -25.45 -18.91
C THR A 18 64.62 -25.45 -17.57
N PRO A 19 64.33 -24.48 -16.68
CA PRO A 19 64.87 -24.50 -15.33
C PRO A 19 64.49 -25.79 -14.58
N ASP A 20 65.32 -26.17 -13.61
CA ASP A 20 65.02 -27.29 -12.72
C ASP A 20 63.66 -27.08 -12.05
N HIS A 21 62.87 -28.15 -11.95
CA HIS A 21 61.54 -28.18 -11.34
C HIS A 21 60.47 -27.27 -11.98
N TYR A 22 60.70 -26.75 -13.19
CA TYR A 22 59.73 -25.88 -13.89
C TYR A 22 58.34 -26.53 -14.02
N PHE A 23 58.28 -27.80 -14.44
CA PHE A 23 57.02 -28.51 -14.63
C PHE A 23 56.41 -29.04 -13.32
N ASP A 24 57.24 -29.27 -12.31
CA ASP A 24 56.80 -29.72 -10.97
C ASP A 24 55.99 -28.61 -10.29
N ASP A 25 56.46 -27.36 -10.39
CA ASP A 25 55.82 -26.19 -9.76
C ASP A 25 54.72 -25.54 -10.63
N LEU A 26 54.63 -25.91 -11.91
CA LEU A 26 53.73 -25.26 -12.87
C LEU A 26 52.26 -25.35 -12.42
N SER A 27 51.84 -26.54 -11.99
CA SER A 27 50.46 -26.78 -11.54
C SER A 27 50.11 -25.90 -10.33
N ALA A 28 51.00 -25.84 -9.34
CA ALA A 28 50.81 -25.02 -8.15
C ALA A 28 50.74 -23.53 -8.48
N LYS A 29 51.61 -23.03 -9.36
CA LYS A 29 51.61 -21.62 -9.81
C LYS A 29 50.33 -21.25 -10.55
N VAL A 30 49.85 -22.12 -11.43
CA VAL A 30 48.58 -21.91 -12.13
C VAL A 30 47.44 -21.85 -11.11
N LEU A 31 47.32 -22.85 -10.23
CA LEU A 31 46.25 -22.93 -9.23
C LEU A 31 46.20 -21.69 -8.32
N GLN A 32 47.37 -21.17 -7.95
CA GLN A 32 47.50 -19.97 -7.12
C GLN A 32 47.05 -18.70 -7.84
N GLN A 33 47.09 -18.66 -9.18
CA GLN A 33 46.61 -17.54 -9.99
C GLN A 33 45.11 -17.61 -10.30
N ILE A 34 44.51 -18.80 -10.39
CA ILE A 34 43.05 -18.98 -10.61
C ILE A 34 42.23 -19.01 -9.33
N THR A 35 42.86 -19.14 -8.15
CA THR A 35 42.15 -18.99 -6.88
C THR A 35 41.65 -17.54 -6.78
N GLU A 36 40.33 -17.37 -6.90
CA GLU A 36 39.69 -16.06 -6.88
C GLU A 36 40.10 -15.31 -5.61
N ARG A 37 40.71 -14.13 -5.77
CA ARG A 37 40.87 -13.20 -4.64
C ARG A 37 39.47 -12.79 -4.20
N GLU A 38 39.17 -12.93 -2.93
CA GLU A 38 37.98 -12.33 -2.31
C GLU A 38 38.13 -10.80 -2.31
N VAL A 39 37.94 -10.18 -3.48
CA VAL A 39 37.80 -8.74 -3.60
C VAL A 39 36.43 -8.36 -3.06
N LYS A 40 36.40 -7.36 -2.17
CA LYS A 40 35.17 -6.76 -1.62
C LYS A 40 34.43 -5.96 -2.71
N VAL A 41 33.92 -6.65 -3.73
CA VAL A 41 33.11 -6.10 -4.80
C VAL A 41 31.79 -6.84 -4.87
N ILE A 42 30.70 -6.08 -4.98
CA ILE A 42 29.37 -6.66 -5.11
C ILE A 42 29.13 -6.93 -6.60
N PRO A 43 29.02 -8.20 -7.04
CA PRO A 43 28.88 -8.50 -8.45
C PRO A 43 27.55 -7.99 -9.04
N LEU A 44 27.64 -7.30 -10.18
CA LEU A 44 26.50 -6.62 -10.82
C LEU A 44 25.36 -7.57 -11.22
N TYR A 45 25.66 -8.82 -11.58
CA TYR A 45 24.63 -9.80 -11.93
C TYR A 45 23.71 -10.14 -10.76
N LYS A 46 24.19 -10.02 -9.50
CA LYS A 46 23.37 -10.22 -8.30
C LYS A 46 22.37 -9.09 -8.08
N ARG A 47 22.55 -7.91 -8.70
CA ARG A 47 21.63 -6.76 -8.59
C ARG A 47 20.27 -7.01 -9.23
N LYS A 48 20.17 -7.86 -10.26
CA LYS A 48 18.88 -8.15 -10.93
C LYS A 48 17.87 -8.81 -9.97
N LYS A 49 18.34 -9.68 -9.07
CA LYS A 49 17.49 -10.31 -8.04
C LYS A 49 16.99 -9.29 -7.02
N VAL A 50 17.86 -8.38 -6.59
CA VAL A 50 17.49 -7.29 -5.67
C VAL A 50 16.49 -6.34 -6.33
N LEU A 51 16.68 -6.01 -7.61
CA LEU A 51 15.74 -5.16 -8.35
C LEU A 51 14.35 -5.78 -8.44
N SER A 52 14.26 -7.09 -8.68
CA SER A 52 12.99 -7.83 -8.68
C SER A 52 12.31 -7.83 -7.30
N LEU A 53 13.08 -7.97 -6.23
CA LEU A 53 12.56 -7.91 -4.85
C LEU A 53 12.00 -6.53 -4.53
N VAL A 54 12.73 -5.46 -4.88
CA VAL A 54 12.30 -4.07 -4.68
C VAL A 54 11.03 -3.77 -5.48
N ALA A 55 10.96 -4.24 -6.74
CA ALA A 55 9.76 -4.08 -7.56
C ALA A 55 8.53 -4.79 -6.94
N ALA A 56 8.71 -6.03 -6.44
CA ALA A 56 7.63 -6.75 -5.77
C ALA A 56 7.17 -6.04 -4.49
N ALA A 57 8.10 -5.56 -3.66
CA ALA A 57 7.77 -4.80 -2.45
C ALA A 57 7.01 -3.50 -2.76
N ALA A 58 7.40 -2.77 -3.83
CA ALA A 58 6.71 -1.56 -4.26
C ALA A 58 5.25 -1.83 -4.66
N ILE A 59 4.99 -2.94 -5.37
CA ILE A 59 3.62 -3.35 -5.75
C ILE A 59 2.78 -3.66 -4.51
N VAL A 60 3.34 -4.36 -3.53
CA VAL A 60 2.62 -4.68 -2.29
C VAL A 60 2.25 -3.41 -1.52
N ILE A 61 3.20 -2.47 -1.42
CA ILE A 61 2.96 -1.18 -0.74
C ILE A 61 1.88 -0.38 -1.46
N THR A 62 1.94 -0.27 -2.80
CA THR A 62 0.95 0.49 -3.57
C THR A 62 -0.44 -0.13 -3.49
N MET A 63 -0.55 -1.46 -3.49
CA MET A 63 -1.83 -2.16 -3.33
C MET A 63 -2.45 -1.96 -1.93
N MET A 64 -1.62 -1.70 -0.91
CA MET A 64 -2.08 -1.49 0.46
C MET A 64 -2.61 -0.05 0.72
N ILE A 65 -2.27 0.93 -0.12
CA ILE A 65 -2.74 2.32 -0.02
C ILE A 65 -4.28 2.44 -0.01
N PRO A 66 -5.04 1.87 -0.96
CA PRO A 66 -6.51 1.98 -0.94
C PRO A 66 -7.13 1.31 0.28
N VAL A 67 -6.52 0.25 0.82
CA VAL A 67 -7.01 -0.42 2.03
C VAL A 67 -6.95 0.54 3.22
N ILE A 68 -5.81 1.19 3.43
CA ILE A 68 -5.62 2.16 4.52
C ILE A 68 -6.55 3.37 4.36
N ASN A 69 -6.74 3.86 3.13
CA ASN A 69 -7.66 4.97 2.88
C ASN A 69 -9.13 4.62 3.17
N ASN A 70 -9.57 3.39 2.83
CA ASN A 70 -10.94 2.95 3.13
C ASN A 70 -11.18 2.70 4.62
N TYR A 71 -10.19 2.19 5.36
CA TYR A 71 -10.30 2.02 6.82
C TYR A 71 -10.51 3.36 7.55
N ASN A 72 -9.78 4.42 7.15
CA ASN A 72 -9.90 5.73 7.78
C ASN A 72 -11.13 6.53 7.29
N ALA A 73 -11.62 6.27 6.07
CA ALA A 73 -12.82 6.91 5.53
C ALA A 73 -14.14 6.29 6.03
N THR A 74 -14.09 5.29 6.92
CA THR A 74 -15.27 4.57 7.43
C THR A 74 -16.07 5.36 8.48
N SER A 75 -15.65 6.58 8.87
CA SER A 75 -16.60 7.53 9.48
C SER A 75 -17.48 8.15 8.41
N LYS A 76 -18.35 7.32 7.81
CA LYS A 76 -19.49 7.80 7.04
C LYS A 76 -20.45 8.42 8.07
N GLU A 77 -20.32 9.72 8.32
CA GLU A 77 -21.50 10.48 8.75
C GLU A 77 -22.59 10.18 7.72
N LEU A 78 -23.75 9.73 8.19
CA LEU A 78 -24.85 9.45 7.28
C LEU A 78 -25.25 10.77 6.63
N ASP A 79 -25.25 10.78 5.30
CA ASP A 79 -25.73 11.90 4.53
C ASP A 79 -27.23 12.13 4.82
N GLU A 80 -27.63 13.40 4.88
CA GLU A 80 -28.98 13.84 5.27
C GLU A 80 -30.04 13.18 4.38
N ALA A 81 -29.82 13.15 3.06
CA ALA A 81 -30.74 12.50 2.11
C ALA A 81 -30.89 10.99 2.36
N THR A 82 -29.84 10.34 2.88
CA THR A 82 -29.92 8.91 3.24
C THR A 82 -30.72 8.71 4.52
N LEU A 83 -30.55 9.59 5.51
CA LEU A 83 -31.34 9.57 6.75
C LEU A 83 -32.82 9.85 6.48
N GLU A 84 -33.13 10.87 5.68
CA GLU A 84 -34.51 11.19 5.29
C GLU A 84 -35.19 10.01 4.59
N SER A 85 -34.50 9.39 3.63
CA SER A 85 -35.02 8.22 2.93
C SER A 85 -35.28 7.07 3.91
N TYR A 86 -34.34 6.78 4.80
CA TYR A 86 -34.50 5.72 5.80
C TYR A 86 -35.69 6.00 6.73
N LEU A 87 -35.82 7.22 7.24
CA LEU A 87 -36.94 7.61 8.12
C LEU A 87 -38.28 7.57 7.40
N SER A 88 -38.33 7.92 6.12
CA SER A 88 -39.57 7.92 5.32
C SER A 88 -40.10 6.52 5.02
N TYR A 89 -39.21 5.54 4.84
CA TYR A 89 -39.60 4.15 4.59
C TYR A 89 -39.75 3.32 5.87
N GLN A 90 -39.34 3.85 7.01
CA GLN A 90 -39.42 3.16 8.28
C GLN A 90 -40.87 3.16 8.80
N SER A 91 -41.45 1.98 8.97
CA SER A 91 -42.87 1.82 9.34
C SER A 91 -43.10 1.66 10.85
N ASN A 92 -42.04 1.50 11.63
CA ASN A 92 -42.10 1.31 13.08
C ASN A 92 -41.93 2.61 13.88
N LEU A 93 -41.75 3.76 13.22
CA LEU A 93 -41.65 5.08 13.84
C LEU A 93 -42.90 5.89 13.51
N ASN A 94 -43.52 6.48 14.51
CA ASN A 94 -44.62 7.42 14.34
C ASN A 94 -44.14 8.87 14.49
N GLN A 95 -44.91 9.82 13.97
CA GLN A 95 -44.65 11.25 14.09
C GLN A 95 -44.50 11.70 15.57
N TYR A 96 -45.27 11.11 16.47
CA TYR A 96 -45.20 11.40 17.90
C TYR A 96 -43.89 10.93 18.54
N ASP A 97 -43.31 9.81 18.08
CA ASP A 97 -42.03 9.31 18.57
C ASP A 97 -40.89 10.26 18.19
N LEU A 98 -40.94 10.80 16.97
CA LEU A 98 -39.99 11.81 16.49
C LEU A 98 -40.15 13.13 17.26
N ALA A 99 -41.40 13.56 17.48
CA ALA A 99 -41.69 14.80 18.20
C ALA A 99 -41.23 14.77 19.65
N LYS A 100 -41.27 13.60 20.30
CA LYS A 100 -40.83 13.41 21.69
C LYS A 100 -39.33 13.58 21.88
N GLU A 101 -38.53 13.32 20.84
CA GLU A 101 -37.08 13.44 20.89
C GLU A 101 -36.60 14.89 20.63
N LEU A 102 -37.48 15.78 20.16
CA LEU A 102 -37.16 17.19 19.92
C LEU A 102 -37.04 17.96 21.25
N ASP A 103 -35.95 18.71 21.41
CA ASP A 103 -35.79 19.61 22.55
C ASP A 103 -36.41 21.00 22.28
N THR A 104 -36.45 21.85 23.31
CA THR A 104 -37.03 23.19 23.21
C THR A 104 -36.31 24.10 22.21
N LYS A 105 -35.01 23.88 21.96
CA LYS A 105 -34.22 24.65 21.00
C LYS A 105 -34.51 24.21 19.57
N ASP A 106 -34.73 22.91 19.37
CA ASP A 106 -35.09 22.35 18.06
C ASP A 106 -36.48 22.84 17.62
N ILE A 107 -37.44 22.86 18.56
CA ILE A 107 -38.78 23.42 18.32
C ILE A 107 -38.70 24.92 17.97
N GLU A 108 -37.87 25.71 18.65
CA GLU A 108 -37.70 27.14 18.35
C GLU A 108 -37.16 27.39 16.93
N LYS A 109 -36.24 26.53 16.47
CA LYS A 109 -35.70 26.60 15.10
C LYS A 109 -36.77 26.28 14.05
N LEU A 110 -37.60 25.27 14.29
CA LEU A 110 -38.71 24.91 13.39
C LEU A 110 -39.75 26.05 13.30
N GLY A 111 -40.10 26.66 14.44
CA GLY A 111 -41.09 27.74 14.51
C GLY A 111 -40.72 28.99 13.69
N LYS A 112 -39.43 29.25 13.44
CA LYS A 112 -38.99 30.37 12.58
C LYS A 112 -39.27 30.17 11.10
N SER A 113 -39.45 28.93 10.66
CA SER A 113 -39.70 28.59 9.25
C SER A 113 -41.18 28.64 8.86
N VAL A 114 -42.09 28.63 9.85
CA VAL A 114 -43.53 28.66 9.64
C VAL A 114 -44.08 29.99 10.15
N ALA A 115 -44.42 30.90 9.24
CA ALA A 115 -45.09 32.15 9.60
C ALA A 115 -46.55 31.84 9.98
N LEU A 116 -46.82 31.66 11.27
CA LEU A 116 -48.16 31.45 11.80
C LEU A 116 -48.79 32.80 12.14
N GLU A 117 -49.88 33.16 11.47
CA GLU A 117 -50.68 34.33 11.81
C GLU A 117 -51.60 34.02 13.00
N GLN A 118 -51.67 34.91 14.00
CA GLN A 118 -52.40 34.66 15.25
C GLN A 118 -53.90 34.39 15.04
N GLU A 119 -54.52 35.05 14.06
CA GLU A 119 -55.93 34.85 13.69
C GLU A 119 -56.20 33.42 13.19
N THR A 120 -55.29 32.84 12.43
CA THR A 120 -55.39 31.46 11.94
C THR A 120 -55.21 30.43 13.07
N LEU A 121 -54.40 30.77 14.06
CA LEU A 121 -54.12 29.89 15.19
C LEU A 121 -55.31 29.81 16.14
N GLU A 122 -55.94 30.94 16.44
CA GLU A 122 -57.13 30.99 17.30
C GLU A 122 -58.32 30.24 16.68
N ASP A 123 -58.51 30.36 15.36
CA ASP A 123 -59.57 29.63 14.65
C ASP A 123 -59.32 28.11 14.63
N ILE A 124 -58.09 27.67 14.32
CA ILE A 124 -57.73 26.24 14.35
C ILE A 124 -57.87 25.66 15.76
N LEU A 125 -57.50 26.43 16.78
CA LEU A 125 -57.60 25.99 18.18
C LEU A 125 -59.05 26.00 18.72
N SER A 126 -59.89 26.89 18.21
CA SER A 126 -61.30 26.96 18.63
C SER A 126 -62.18 25.97 17.86
N SER A 127 -61.82 25.65 16.62
CA SER A 127 -62.62 24.82 15.72
C SER A 127 -62.23 23.34 15.73
N ASN A 128 -61.12 22.94 16.34
CA ASN A 128 -60.69 21.53 16.37
C ASN A 128 -61.25 20.78 17.59
N PRO A 129 -62.22 19.86 17.40
CA PRO A 129 -62.91 19.17 18.48
C PRO A 129 -62.05 18.14 19.22
N ASN A 130 -60.83 17.86 18.75
CA ASN A 130 -59.95 16.83 19.31
C ASN A 130 -58.76 17.42 20.09
N ILE A 131 -58.71 18.73 20.32
CA ILE A 131 -57.61 19.37 21.06
C ILE A 131 -57.45 18.83 22.48
N GLU A 132 -58.56 18.47 23.12
CA GLU A 132 -58.53 17.91 24.48
C GLU A 132 -57.80 16.56 24.55
N ASN A 133 -57.73 15.81 23.44
CA ASN A 133 -56.95 14.57 23.35
C ASN A 133 -55.44 14.85 23.33
N LEU A 134 -55.00 16.02 22.85
CA LEU A 134 -53.57 16.40 22.78
C LEU A 134 -53.02 16.86 24.12
N ILE A 135 -53.89 17.21 25.08
CA ILE A 135 -53.51 17.67 26.42
C ILE A 135 -53.54 16.50 27.44
N SER A 136 -54.22 15.41 27.09
CA SER A 136 -54.51 14.29 28.01
C SER A 136 -53.57 13.08 27.85
N GLU A 137 -52.62 13.12 26.91
CA GLU A 137 -51.55 12.13 26.73
C GLU A 137 -50.23 12.65 27.31
#